data_AF-A0A2J6XW11-F1
#
_entry.id   AF-A0A2J6XW11-F1
#
_cell.length_a   1.000
_cell.length_b   1.000
_cell.length_c   1.000
_cell.angle_alpha   90.00
_cell.angle_beta   90.00
_cell.angle_gamma   90.00
#
_symmetry.space_group_name_H-M   'P 1'
#
loop_
_entity.id
_entity.type
_entity.pdbx_description
1 polymer ?
#
loop_
_entity_poly.entity_id
_entity_poly.type
_entity_poly.pdbx_seq_one_letter_code
_entity_poly.pdbx_strand_id
1 'polypeptide(L)' 'MEEILLGLIRHEKVISLEEIVRRTNFEKEIVLRALASLASQGKIVFDFYNLRSTGCLSCPLFRSCKRREE' A
#
# COMPACT_ATOMS: atom_id res chain seq x y z
N MET A 1 12.49 -14.65 6.86
CA MET A 1 11.33 -14.30 6.00
C MET A 1 11.26 -12.80 5.77
N GLU A 2 11.26 -11.98 6.83
CA GLU A 2 11.26 -10.50 6.69
C GLU A 2 12.42 -9.98 5.84
N GLU A 3 13.63 -10.54 5.96
CA GLU A 3 14.77 -10.15 5.13
C GLU A 3 14.58 -10.44 3.62
N ILE A 4 13.86 -11.51 3.29
CA ILE A 4 13.56 -11.88 1.89
C ILE A 4 12.59 -10.85 1.29
N LEU A 5 11.54 -10.51 2.04
CA LEU A 5 10.58 -9.48 1.63
C LEU A 5 11.23 -8.11 1.52
N LEU A 6 12.09 -7.76 2.48
CA LEU A 6 12.81 -6.49 2.46
C LEU A 6 13.78 -6.41 1.27
N GLY A 7 14.46 -7.51 0.93
CA GLY A 7 15.31 -7.61 -0.24
C GLY A 7 14.54 -7.38 -1.55
N LEU A 8 13.37 -8.02 -1.68
CA LEU A 8 12.46 -7.83 -2.81
C LEU A 8 12.00 -6.37 -2.96
N ILE A 9 11.55 -5.76 -1.85
CA ILE A 9 11.03 -4.38 -1.84
C ILE A 9 12.15 -3.38 -2.17
N ARG A 10 13.37 -3.59 -1.67
CA ARG A 10 14.52 -2.73 -1.97
C ARG A 10 14.93 -2.77 -3.44
N HIS A 11 14.78 -3.92 -4.10
CA HIS A 11 15.15 -4.08 -5.50
C HIS A 11 14.16 -3.37 -6.44
N GLU A 12 12.85 -3.45 -6.17
CA GLU A 12 11.82 -2.90 -7.07
C GLU A 12 11.33 -1.50 -6.68
N LYS A 13 11.67 -0.99 -5.49
CA LYS A 13 11.18 0.26 -4.87
C LYS A 13 9.68 0.26 -4.54
N VAL A 14 8.83 -0.24 -5.44
CA VAL A 14 7.39 -0.41 -5.26
C VAL A 14 6.99 -1.76 -5.84
N ILE A 15 6.28 -2.57 -5.07
CA ILE A 15 5.85 -3.91 -5.47
C ILE A 15 4.47 -4.23 -4.89
N SER A 16 3.60 -4.86 -5.68
CA SER A 16 2.25 -5.21 -5.23
C SER A 16 2.27 -6.47 -4.35
N LEU A 17 1.28 -6.60 -3.47
CA LEU A 17 1.11 -7.79 -2.63
C LEU A 17 0.99 -9.07 -3.47
N GLU A 18 0.29 -8.99 -4.59
CA GLU A 18 0.09 -10.11 -5.53
C GLU A 18 1.42 -10.56 -6.13
N GLU A 19 2.28 -9.61 -6.50
CA GLU A 19 3.60 -9.91 -7.06
C GLU A 19 4.53 -10.51 -6.00
N ILE A 20 4.47 -10.02 -4.76
CA ILE A 20 5.20 -10.62 -3.64
C ILE A 20 4.77 -12.08 -3.45
N VAL A 21 3.46 -12.35 -3.34
CA VAL A 21 2.92 -13.70 -3.15
C VAL A 21 3.33 -14.61 -4.30
N ARG A 22 3.28 -14.13 -5.55
CA ARG A 22 3.69 -14.89 -6.73
C ARG A 22 5.18 -15.26 -6.71
N ARG A 23 6.06 -14.33 -6.34
CA ARG A 23 7.52 -14.55 -6.32
C ARG A 23 7.99 -15.38 -5.14
N THR A 24 7.37 -15.23 -3.99
CA THR A 24 7.78 -15.95 -2.77
C THR A 24 7.05 -17.27 -2.60
N ASN A 25 5.98 -17.52 -3.36
CA ASN A 25 5.09 -18.68 -3.23
C ASN A 25 4.61 -18.91 -1.78
N PHE A 26 4.47 -17.83 -1.02
CA PHE A 26 4.00 -17.87 0.37
C PHE A 26 2.50 -17.58 0.41
N GLU A 27 1.83 -18.14 1.42
CA GLU A 27 0.44 -17.82 1.66
C GLU A 27 0.26 -16.32 1.93
N LYS A 28 -0.78 -15.74 1.33
CA LYS A 28 -1.09 -14.31 1.42
C LYS A 28 -1.14 -13.81 2.87
N GLU A 29 -1.70 -14.62 3.77
CA GLU A 29 -1.83 -14.26 5.19
C GLU A 29 -0.48 -14.14 5.88
N ILE A 30 0.45 -15.05 5.57
CA ILE A 30 1.82 -15.05 6.10
C ILE A 30 2.58 -13.81 5.58
N VAL A 31 2.44 -13.51 4.29
CA VAL A 31 3.03 -12.31 3.68
C VAL A 31 2.50 -11.04 4.34
N LEU A 32 1.19 -10.94 4.57
CA LEU A 32 0.58 -9.78 5.23
C LEU A 32 1.10 -9.58 6.66
N ARG A 33 1.23 -10.64 7.45
CA ARG A 33 1.81 -10.54 8.82
C ARG A 33 3.25 -10.04 8.79
N ALA A 34 4.05 -10.56 7.86
CA ALA A 34 5.44 -10.13 7.71
C ALA A 34 5.56 -8.68 7.23
N LEU A 35 4.72 -8.24 6.28
CA LEU A 35 4.66 -6.85 5.85
C LEU A 35 4.21 -5.91 6.98
N ALA A 36 3.22 -6.33 7.79
CA ALA A 36 2.78 -5.55 8.94
C ALA A 36 3.90 -5.38 9.98
N SER A 37 4.69 -6.42 10.24
CA SER A 37 5.87 -6.36 11.10
C SER A 37 6.96 -5.45 10.53
N LEU A 38 7.23 -5.52 9.22
CA LEU A 38 8.18 -4.61 8.57
C LEU A 38 7.73 -3.15 8.60
N ALA A 39 6.42 -2.90 8.46
CA ALA A 39 5.85 -1.56 8.53
C ALA A 39 5.89 -0.99 9.96
N SER A 40 5.63 -1.81 10.99
CA SER A 40 5.72 -1.37 12.39
C SER A 40 7.16 -1.03 12.80
N GLN A 41 8.15 -1.65 12.16
CA GLN A 41 9.57 -1.33 12.29
C GLN A 41 10.00 -0.11 11.44
N GLY A 42 9.08 0.51 10.69
CA GLY A 42 9.38 1.66 9.82
C GLY A 42 10.25 1.33 8.59
N LYS A 43 10.38 0.04 8.24
CA LYS A 43 11.25 -0.40 7.14
C LYS A 43 10.59 -0.31 5.77
N ILE A 44 9.26 -0.31 5.74
CA ILE A 44 8.44 -0.19 4.53
C ILE A 44 7.25 0.71 4.81
N VAL A 45 6.63 1.25 3.76
CA VAL A 45 5.40 2.04 3.84
C VAL A 45 4.42 1.46 2.83
N PHE A 46 3.14 1.36 3.21
CA PHE A 46 2.10 0.98 2.28
C PHE A 46 1.73 2.17 1.40
N ASP A 47 1.86 2.00 0.10
CA ASP A 47 1.37 2.96 -0.88
C ASP A 47 -0.05 2.57 -1.28
N PHE A 48 -1.02 3.41 -0.92
CA PHE A 48 -2.44 3.23 -1.25
C PHE A 48 -2.87 4.00 -2.51
N TYR A 49 -1.94 4.56 -3.30
CA TYR A 49 -2.23 5.37 -4.50
C TYR A 49 -2.66 4.55 -5.74
N ASN A 50 -3.50 3.53 -5.58
CA ASN A 50 -4.10 2.81 -6.70
C ASN A 50 -5.63 2.70 -6.60
N LEU A 51 -6.27 3.75 -6.10
CA LEU A 51 -7.64 4.04 -6.44
C LEU A 51 -7.62 4.88 -7.71
N ARG A 52 -7.92 4.26 -8.85
CA ARG A 52 -8.44 4.98 -10.02
C ARG A 52 -9.55 5.91 -9.52
N SER A 53 -9.23 7.18 -9.33
CA SER A 53 -10.21 8.26 -9.26
C SER A 53 -10.68 8.53 -10.69
N THR A 54 -11.33 7.53 -11.31
CA THR A 54 -12.28 7.79 -12.40
C THR A 54 -13.59 8.15 -11.73
N GLY A 55 -13.67 9.39 -11.26
CA GLY A 55 -14.89 9.93 -10.67
C GLY A 55 -14.60 10.99 -9.63
N CYS A 56 -14.60 12.25 -10.06
CA CYS A 56 -14.81 13.43 -9.22
C CYS A 56 -16.18 13.43 -8.48
N LEU A 57 -16.76 12.27 -8.11
CA LEU A 57 -18.17 12.18 -7.71
C LEU A 57 -18.47 11.34 -6.46
N SER A 58 -17.48 10.75 -5.80
CA SER A 58 -17.75 9.90 -4.63
C SER A 58 -16.85 10.21 -3.45
N CYS A 59 -16.86 11.47 -3.01
CA CYS A 59 -16.42 11.83 -1.66
C CYS A 59 -17.66 11.82 -0.75
N PRO A 60 -17.80 10.88 0.20
CA PRO A 60 -18.93 10.87 1.15
C PRO A 60 -18.83 11.99 2.20
N LEU A 61 -17.81 12.84 2.15
CA LEU A 61 -17.64 14.01 3.01
C LEU A 61 -17.97 15.30 2.25
N PHE A 62 -19.23 15.38 1.82
CA PHE A 62 -19.89 16.61 1.43
C PHE A 62 -20.13 17.48 2.67
N ARG A 63 -19.07 18.02 3.29
CA ARG A 63 -19.17 19.02 4.37
C ARG A 63 -17.93 19.88 4.42
N SER A 64 -18.07 21.12 3.94
CA SER A 64 -17.26 22.30 4.26
C SER A 64 -16.28 22.86 3.22
N CYS A 65 -16.52 22.69 1.92
CA CYS A 65 -16.01 23.69 0.96
C CYS A 65 -16.93 24.92 0.99
N LYS A 66 -16.82 25.73 2.05
CA LYS A 66 -17.36 27.10 2.04
C LYS A 66 -16.51 27.90 1.05
N ARG A 67 -17.18 28.48 0.05
CA ARG A 67 -16.75 29.63 -0.76
C ARG A 67 -15.75 30.54 -0.03
N ARG A 68 -14.65 30.87 -0.69
CA ARG A 68 -14.12 32.24 -0.68
C ARG A 68 -14.04 32.71 -2.12
N GLU A 69 -14.86 33.72 -2.40
CA GLU A 69 -14.71 34.65 -3.51
C GLU A 69 -13.38 35.37 -3.36
N GLU A 70 -12.63 35.49 -4.46
CA GLU A 70 -11.80 36.64 -4.85
C GLU A 70 -11.58 36.56 -6.37
#